data_AF-A0A4Y2R3N7-F1
#
_entry.id   AF-A0A4Y2R3N7-F1
#
_cell.length_a   1.000
_cell.length_b   1.000
_cell.length_c   1.000
_cell.angle_alpha   90.00
_cell.angle_beta   90.00
_cell.angle_gamma   90.00
#
_symmetry.space_group_name_H-M   'P 1'
#
loop_
_entity.id
_entity.type
_entity.pdbx_description
1 polymer ?
#
loop_
_entity_poly.entity_id
_entity_poly.type
_entity_poly.pdbx_seq_one_letter_code
_entity_poly.pdbx_strand_id
1 'polypeptide(L)'
;MDETGISTVPNRTPKVITSKGKKKKTVCKISSAERGEKVTSVCCMSATRVFVPPALILPRKRMNPLFYKDAPNETLPLISDTGYMNSHLFIDWLKYFPKHAKPSAEDTVLLIADNHTSHCSFVLSRESYNFSYSSTTYESCATAIG
;
A
#
# COMPACT_ATOMS: atom_id res chain seq x y z
N MET A 1 -8.57 4.44 2.02
CA MET A 1 -7.39 3.61 1.75
C MET A 1 -7.05 3.79 0.30
N ASP A 2 -5.76 3.85 0.00
CA ASP A 2 -5.25 4.09 -1.36
C ASP A 2 -3.88 3.43 -1.52
N GLU A 3 -3.54 3.11 -2.77
CA GLU A 3 -2.28 2.53 -3.18
C GLU A 3 -1.39 3.53 -3.91
N THR A 4 -0.14 3.62 -3.48
CA THR A 4 0.86 4.44 -4.15
C THR A 4 2.07 3.62 -4.56
N GLY A 5 2.56 3.92 -5.76
CA GLY A 5 3.72 3.26 -6.34
C GLY A 5 5.01 4.01 -6.07
N ILE A 6 5.95 3.37 -5.38
CA ILE A 6 7.27 3.91 -5.07
C ILE A 6 8.29 3.30 -6.02
N SER A 7 8.96 4.15 -6.80
CA SER A 7 10.07 3.74 -7.66
C SER A 7 11.36 3.67 -6.86
N THR A 8 12.06 2.55 -6.95
CA THR A 8 13.44 2.40 -6.43
C THR A 8 14.45 3.23 -7.21
N VAL A 9 14.10 3.67 -8.42
CA VAL A 9 14.92 4.53 -9.26
C VAL A 9 14.51 5.99 -9.07
N PRO A 10 15.45 6.87 -8.68
CA PRO A 10 15.18 8.30 -8.59
C PRO A 10 14.84 8.89 -9.96
N ASN A 11 13.63 9.44 -10.10
CA ASN A 11 13.18 10.11 -11.32
C ASN A 11 13.86 11.48 -11.55
N ARG A 12 14.63 11.98 -10.58
CA ARG A 12 15.35 13.25 -10.66
C ARG A 12 16.80 13.04 -10.28
N THR A 13 17.69 13.60 -11.08
CA THR A 13 19.11 13.68 -10.72
C THR A 13 19.28 14.65 -9.55
N PRO A 14 20.02 14.27 -8.50
CA PRO A 14 20.27 15.17 -7.37
C PRO A 14 20.97 16.45 -7.86
N LYS A 15 20.68 17.58 -7.21
CA LYS A 15 21.44 18.81 -7.43
C LYS A 15 22.83 18.61 -6.80
N VAL A 16 23.87 18.60 -7.62
CA VAL A 16 25.26 18.41 -7.17
C VAL A 16 26.05 19.69 -7.43
N ILE A 17 26.83 20.12 -6.45
CA ILE A 17 27.79 21.21 -6.56
C ILE A 17 29.12 20.61 -7.04
N THR A 18 29.70 21.17 -8.11
CA THR A 18 30.96 20.68 -8.68
C THR A 18 31.92 21.84 -8.97
N SER A 19 33.22 21.53 -8.99
CA SER A 19 34.26 22.47 -9.42
C SER A 19 34.03 22.93 -10.88
N LYS A 20 34.19 24.24 -11.13
CA LYS A 20 33.99 24.89 -12.43
C LYS A 20 34.70 24.11 -13.56
N GLY A 21 33.95 23.75 -14.61
CA GLY A 21 34.46 22.98 -15.77
C GLY A 21 34.13 21.48 -15.78
N LYS A 22 33.73 20.88 -14.65
CA LYS A 22 33.24 19.49 -14.64
C LYS A 22 31.77 19.43 -15.06
N LYS A 23 31.46 18.73 -16.15
CA LYS A 23 30.09 18.57 -16.66
C LYS A 23 29.24 17.82 -15.62
N LYS A 24 28.10 18.42 -15.22
CA LYS A 24 27.09 17.82 -14.33
C LYS A 24 26.69 16.40 -14.75
N LYS A 25 26.62 16.13 -16.06
CA LYS A 25 26.31 14.81 -16.63
C LYS A 25 27.31 13.71 -16.25
N THR A 26 28.60 14.02 -16.02
CA THR A 26 29.62 13.01 -15.67
C THR A 26 29.57 12.66 -14.18
N VAL A 27 29.14 13.60 -13.33
CA VAL A 27 29.05 13.43 -11.87
C VAL A 27 27.70 12.85 -11.43
N CYS A 28 26.62 13.12 -12.18
CA CYS A 28 25.28 12.64 -11.88
C CYS A 28 24.84 11.43 -12.73
N LYS A 29 25.76 10.71 -13.38
CA LYS A 29 25.39 9.52 -14.20
C LYS A 29 25.07 8.33 -13.30
N ILE A 30 23.93 8.40 -12.62
CA ILE A 30 23.22 7.22 -12.14
C ILE A 30 22.20 6.91 -13.24
N SER A 31 22.68 6.41 -14.38
CA SER A 31 21.79 5.83 -15.38
C SER A 31 21.48 4.41 -14.92
N SER A 32 20.43 4.21 -14.13
CA SER A 32 19.90 2.86 -13.93
C SER A 32 19.15 2.47 -15.21
N ALA A 33 19.89 1.89 -16.15
CA ALA A 33 19.28 1.12 -17.24
C ALA A 33 18.53 -0.12 -16.71
N GLU A 34 18.67 -0.42 -15.42
CA GLU A 34 17.83 -1.36 -14.69
C GLU A 34 16.45 -0.74 -14.49
N ARG A 35 15.47 -1.34 -15.16
CA ARG A 35 14.04 -1.07 -15.00
C ARG A 35 13.70 -1.17 -13.51
N GLY A 36 13.57 -0.02 -12.84
CA GLY A 36 13.33 0.05 -11.40
C GLY A 36 12.16 -0.82 -10.99
N GLU A 37 12.39 -1.73 -10.05
CA GLU A 37 11.29 -2.46 -9.40
C GLU A 37 10.42 -1.44 -8.66
N LYS A 38 9.13 -1.42 -8.98
CA LYS A 38 8.14 -0.57 -8.34
C LYS A 38 7.57 -1.30 -7.13
N VAL A 39 7.67 -0.69 -5.96
CA VAL A 39 7.09 -1.18 -4.72
C VAL A 39 5.75 -0.49 -4.53
N THR A 40 4.70 -1.24 -4.19
CA THR A 40 3.39 -0.63 -3.90
C THR A 40 3.23 -0.46 -2.39
N SER A 41 2.94 0.75 -1.95
CA SER A 41 2.59 1.07 -0.58
C SER A 41 1.09 1.26 -0.46
N VAL A 42 0.50 0.63 0.54
CA VAL A 42 -0.91 0.72 0.87
C VAL A 42 -1.05 1.55 2.12
N CYS A 43 -1.79 2.65 2.02
CA CYS A 43 -1.93 3.61 3.11
C CYS A 43 -3.40 3.81 3.45
N CYS A 44 -3.69 3.94 4.75
CA CYS A 44 -5.03 4.26 5.23
C CYS A 44 -4.93 5.19 6.44
N MET A 45 -5.76 6.25 6.43
CA MET A 45 -5.82 7.24 7.50
C MET A 45 -7.24 7.70 7.75
N SER A 46 -7.56 8.03 8.99
CA SER A 46 -8.82 8.66 9.39
C SER A 46 -8.74 10.19 9.32
N ALA A 47 -9.90 10.84 9.33
CA ALA A 47 -9.98 12.31 9.47
C ALA A 47 -9.42 12.82 10.81
N THR A 48 -9.45 11.98 11.84
CA THR A 48 -8.89 12.27 13.18
C THR A 48 -7.38 12.05 13.27
N ARG A 49 -6.70 11.80 12.12
CA ARG A 49 -5.25 11.55 12.01
C ARG A 49 -4.78 10.25 12.67
N VAL A 50 -5.66 9.27 12.79
CA VAL A 50 -5.24 7.90 13.12
C VAL A 50 -4.73 7.27 11.83
N PHE A 51 -3.53 6.70 11.88
CA PHE A 51 -2.89 6.05 10.74
C PHE A 51 -2.82 4.55 11.00
N VAL A 52 -3.23 3.77 10.01
CA VAL A 52 -2.93 2.34 9.97
C VAL A 52 -1.51 2.19 9.42
N PRO A 53 -0.62 1.42 10.06
CA PRO A 53 0.73 1.25 9.54
C PRO A 53 0.67 0.71 8.11
N PRO A 54 1.60 1.16 7.23
CA PRO A 54 1.48 0.87 5.81
C PRO A 54 1.68 -0.63 5.54
N ALA A 55 1.08 -1.11 4.45
CA ALA A 55 1.48 -2.39 3.88
C ALA A 55 2.36 -2.16 2.66
N LEU A 56 3.42 -2.96 2.53
CA LEU A 56 4.40 -2.82 1.46
C LEU A 56 4.42 -4.10 0.61
N ILE A 57 4.04 -3.96 -0.66
CA ILE A 57 3.98 -5.03 -1.64
C ILE A 57 5.22 -4.99 -2.53
N LEU A 58 6.07 -6.02 -2.42
CA LEU A 58 7.25 -6.18 -3.26
C LEU A 58 6.98 -7.09 -4.47
N PRO A 59 7.52 -6.76 -5.67
CA PRO A 59 7.41 -7.58 -6.87
C PRO A 59 8.32 -8.83 -6.78
N ARG A 60 7.93 -9.83 -5.99
CA ARG A 60 8.74 -11.03 -5.70
C ARG A 60 7.89 -12.29 -5.56
N LYS A 61 8.48 -13.43 -5.94
CA LYS A 61 7.88 -14.76 -5.78
C LYS A 61 8.06 -15.37 -4.39
N ARG A 62 9.03 -14.88 -3.62
CA ARG A 62 9.41 -15.44 -2.31
C ARG A 62 9.61 -14.34 -1.29
N MET A 63 9.08 -14.57 -0.08
CA MET A 63 9.23 -13.65 1.05
C MET A 63 10.64 -13.79 1.62
N ASN A 64 11.32 -12.67 1.80
CA ASN A 64 12.54 -12.60 2.59
C ASN A 64 12.39 -11.45 3.61
N PRO A 65 12.37 -11.74 4.92
CA PRO A 65 12.21 -10.72 5.96
C PRO A 65 13.24 -9.60 5.88
N LEU A 66 14.44 -9.87 5.33
CA LEU A 66 15.49 -8.86 5.18
C LEU A 66 15.09 -7.69 4.28
N PHE A 67 14.12 -7.85 3.38
CA PHE A 67 13.64 -6.74 2.54
C PHE A 67 12.85 -5.69 3.32
N TYR A 68 12.42 -6.01 4.55
CA TYR A 68 11.65 -5.12 5.42
C TYR A 68 12.43 -4.72 6.68
N LYS A 69 13.73 -5.02 6.74
CA LYS A 69 14.57 -4.79 7.92
C LYS A 69 14.49 -3.36 8.46
N ASP A 70 14.43 -2.39 7.55
CA ASP A 70 14.39 -0.95 7.88
C ASP A 70 13.03 -0.32 7.54
N ALA A 71 11.98 -1.14 7.37
CA ALA A 71 10.63 -0.65 7.15
C ALA A 71 10.07 0.00 8.43
N PRO A 72 9.09 0.93 8.32
CA PRO A 72 8.41 1.47 9.49
C PRO A 72 7.88 0.37 10.41
N ASN A 73 7.87 0.65 11.71
CA ASN A 73 7.35 -0.30 12.69
C ASN A 73 5.92 -0.72 12.34
N GLU A 74 5.62 -1.99 12.58
CA GLU A 74 4.31 -2.61 12.29
C GLU A 74 3.93 -2.67 10.80
N THR A 75 4.82 -2.32 9.87
CA THR A 75 4.58 -2.49 8.43
C THR A 75 4.13 -3.92 8.13
N LEU A 76 3.04 -4.08 7.39
CA LEU A 76 2.59 -5.39 6.92
C LEU A 76 3.39 -5.79 5.65
N PRO A 77 4.25 -6.82 5.72
CA PRO A 77 5.03 -7.25 4.57
C PRO A 77 4.17 -8.11 3.63
N LEU A 78 4.03 -7.68 2.39
CA LEU A 78 3.27 -8.39 1.34
C LEU A 78 4.14 -8.61 0.11
N ILE A 79 3.92 -9.70 -0.61
CA ILE A 79 4.62 -9.96 -1.88
C ILE A 79 3.61 -10.31 -2.97
N SER A 80 3.90 -9.88 -4.20
CA SER A 80 3.16 -10.33 -5.38
C SER A 80 4.10 -10.46 -6.56
N ASP A 81 3.78 -11.35 -7.50
CA ASP A 81 4.61 -11.54 -8.70
C ASP A 81 4.71 -10.27 -9.55
N THR A 82 3.72 -9.38 -9.47
CA THR A 82 3.62 -8.15 -10.27
C THR A 82 4.04 -6.90 -9.49
N GLY A 83 4.15 -6.98 -8.16
CA GLY A 83 4.33 -5.83 -7.26
C GLY A 83 3.06 -5.01 -7.02
N TYR A 84 1.90 -5.42 -7.57
CA TYR A 84 0.62 -4.75 -7.39
C TYR A 84 -0.30 -5.49 -6.41
N MET A 85 -1.31 -4.77 -5.94
CA MET A 85 -2.43 -5.29 -5.15
C MET A 85 -3.20 -6.37 -5.91
N ASN A 86 -3.69 -7.39 -5.20
CA ASN A 86 -4.65 -8.36 -5.71
C ASN A 86 -5.68 -8.69 -4.61
N SER A 87 -6.74 -9.40 -4.96
CA SER A 87 -7.84 -9.68 -4.01
C SER A 87 -7.40 -10.46 -2.77
N HIS A 88 -6.46 -11.41 -2.90
CA HIS A 88 -5.97 -12.18 -1.75
C HIS A 88 -5.16 -11.31 -0.79
N LEU A 89 -4.26 -10.49 -1.33
CA LEU A 89 -3.48 -9.53 -0.54
C LEU A 89 -4.37 -8.46 0.10
N PHE A 90 -5.44 -8.05 -0.59
CA PHE A 90 -6.41 -7.13 -0.03
C PHE A 90 -7.17 -7.75 1.15
N ILE A 91 -7.54 -9.04 1.08
CA ILE A 91 -8.14 -9.75 2.23
C ILE A 91 -7.15 -9.82 3.40
N ASP A 92 -5.89 -10.14 3.16
CA ASP A 92 -4.86 -10.18 4.21
C ASP A 92 -4.68 -8.81 4.86
N TRP A 93 -4.70 -7.74 4.06
CA TRP A 93 -4.71 -6.37 4.54
C TRP A 93 -5.98 -6.02 5.32
N LEU A 94 -7.15 -6.47 4.86
CA LEU A 94 -8.43 -6.24 5.52
C LEU A 94 -8.51 -6.95 6.88
N LYS A 95 -7.84 -8.11 7.05
CA LYS A 95 -7.69 -8.79 8.36
C LYS A 95 -6.74 -8.05 9.30
N TYR A 96 -5.77 -7.34 8.73
CA TYR A 96 -4.82 -6.53 9.47
C TYR A 96 -5.44 -5.20 9.94
N PHE A 97 -6.29 -4.59 9.13
CA PHE A 97 -6.89 -3.28 9.36
C PHE A 97 -7.59 -3.12 10.73
N PRO A 98 -8.50 -4.02 11.18
CA PRO A 98 -9.19 -3.90 12.47
C PRO A 98 -8.25 -3.88 13.68
N LYS A 99 -7.05 -4.46 13.57
CA LYS A 99 -6.06 -4.46 14.66
C LYS A 99 -5.58 -3.05 15.02
N HIS A 100 -5.61 -2.13 14.04
CA HIS A 100 -5.17 -0.75 14.21
C HIS A 100 -6.36 0.23 14.23
N ALA A 101 -7.38 0.00 13.41
CA ALA A 101 -8.58 0.82 13.39
C ALA A 101 -9.47 0.64 14.64
N LYS A 102 -9.39 -0.53 15.29
CA LYS A 102 -10.10 -0.87 16.54
C LYS A 102 -11.60 -0.50 16.53
N PRO A 103 -12.37 -0.92 15.52
CA PRO A 103 -13.80 -0.66 15.51
C PRO A 103 -14.48 -1.33 16.72
N SER A 104 -15.51 -0.68 17.27
CA SER A 104 -16.41 -1.26 18.28
C SER A 104 -17.88 -1.05 17.88
N ALA A 105 -18.83 -1.58 18.67
CA ALA A 105 -20.25 -1.35 18.43
C ALA A 105 -20.64 0.13 18.61
N GLU A 106 -19.95 0.82 19.51
CA GLU A 106 -20.15 2.24 19.83
C GLU A 106 -19.34 3.17 18.91
N ASP A 107 -18.22 2.69 18.37
CA ASP A 107 -17.34 3.42 17.46
C ASP A 107 -17.15 2.63 16.17
N THR A 108 -18.16 2.74 15.30
CA THR A 108 -18.13 2.10 13.98
C THR A 108 -17.19 2.87 13.06
N VAL A 109 -16.42 2.12 12.27
CA VAL A 109 -15.47 2.70 11.34
C VAL A 109 -15.96 2.39 9.92
N LEU A 110 -15.73 3.32 8.98
CA LEU A 110 -16.07 3.20 7.56
C LEU A 110 -14.80 3.23 6.73
N LEU A 111 -14.61 2.21 5.90
CA LEU A 111 -13.45 2.08 5.00
C LEU A 111 -13.90 2.49 3.62
N ILE A 112 -13.27 3.54 3.12
CA ILE A 112 -13.46 4.05 1.76
C ILE A 112 -12.25 3.61 0.94
N ALA A 113 -12.49 2.91 -0.16
CA ALA A 113 -11.47 2.50 -1.13
C ALA A 113 -11.98 2.74 -2.55
N ASP A 114 -11.08 2.75 -3.54
CA ASP A 114 -11.46 2.92 -4.93
C ASP A 114 -12.15 1.67 -5.52
N ASN A 115 -12.61 1.75 -6.76
CA ASN A 115 -13.30 0.66 -7.44
C ASN A 115 -12.35 -0.27 -8.22
N HIS A 116 -11.08 -0.39 -7.81
CA HIS A 116 -10.20 -1.34 -8.46
C HIS A 116 -10.65 -2.78 -8.17
N THR A 117 -10.54 -3.66 -9.17
CA THR A 117 -11.14 -5.01 -9.15
C THR A 117 -10.67 -5.87 -7.98
N SER A 118 -9.46 -5.61 -7.45
CA SER A 118 -8.96 -6.26 -6.24
C SER A 118 -9.85 -6.01 -5.02
N HIS A 119 -10.51 -4.86 -4.92
CA HIS A 119 -11.33 -4.44 -3.78
C HIS A 119 -12.81 -4.83 -3.90
N CYS A 120 -13.24 -5.33 -5.06
CA CYS A 120 -14.64 -5.63 -5.35
C CYS A 120 -14.89 -7.12 -5.59
N SER A 121 -13.96 -7.99 -5.22
CA SER A 121 -14.11 -9.43 -5.41
C SER A 121 -15.20 -10.02 -4.53
N PHE A 122 -15.93 -11.02 -5.05
CA PHE A 122 -17.02 -11.71 -4.33
C PHE A 122 -16.59 -12.30 -2.97
N VAL A 123 -15.32 -12.67 -2.80
CA VAL A 123 -14.80 -13.20 -1.54
C VAL A 123 -14.84 -12.16 -0.42
N LEU A 124 -14.73 -10.87 -0.75
CA LEU A 124 -14.74 -9.77 0.22
C LEU A 124 -16.10 -9.54 0.85
N SER A 125 -17.19 -9.82 0.14
CA SER A 125 -18.54 -9.65 0.69
C SER A 125 -18.79 -10.54 1.91
N ARG A 126 -18.10 -11.69 2.01
CA ARG A 126 -18.20 -12.63 3.14
C ARG A 126 -17.25 -12.29 4.29
N GLU A 127 -16.07 -11.74 3.99
CA GLU A 127 -15.05 -11.35 5.00
C GLU A 127 -15.35 -9.98 5.64
N SER A 128 -16.09 -9.11 4.94
CA SER A 128 -16.48 -7.78 5.45
C SER A 128 -17.55 -7.84 6.54
N TYR A 129 -18.00 -9.03 6.97
CA TYR A 129 -19.12 -9.18 7.91
C TYR A 129 -18.89 -8.51 9.29
N ASN A 130 -17.66 -8.12 9.61
CA ASN A 130 -17.30 -7.45 10.85
C ASN A 130 -17.21 -5.90 10.73
N PHE A 131 -17.48 -5.30 9.55
CA PHE A 131 -17.27 -3.87 9.31
C PHE A 131 -17.99 -3.31 8.07
N SER A 132 -18.38 -2.03 8.06
CA SER A 132 -19.01 -1.38 6.91
C SER A 132 -17.99 -0.95 5.84
N TYR A 133 -17.90 -1.73 4.76
CA TYR A 133 -17.07 -1.42 3.59
C TYR A 133 -17.89 -0.78 2.47
N SER A 134 -17.42 0.33 1.88
CA SER A 134 -18.07 0.98 0.73
C SER A 134 -17.07 1.23 -0.40
N SER A 135 -17.35 0.64 -1.57
CA SER A 135 -16.70 0.95 -2.84
C SER A 135 -17.58 1.88 -3.67
N THR A 136 -16.98 2.84 -4.37
CA THR A 136 -17.68 3.97 -5.03
C THR A 136 -18.71 3.63 -6.13
N THR A 137 -18.93 2.36 -6.47
CA THR A 137 -20.08 1.93 -7.30
C THR A 137 -20.55 0.54 -6.89
N TYR A 138 -21.88 0.36 -6.89
CA TYR A 138 -22.71 -0.76 -6.41
C TYR A 138 -23.13 -0.68 -4.93
N GLU A 139 -24.46 -0.62 -4.74
CA GLU A 139 -25.12 -0.90 -3.47
C GLU A 139 -24.58 -2.21 -2.90
N SER A 140 -23.70 -2.09 -1.94
CA SER A 140 -23.52 -3.12 -0.93
C SER A 140 -23.49 -2.38 0.38
N CYS A 141 -24.70 -2.10 0.88
CA CYS A 141 -24.93 -1.91 2.31
C CYS A 141 -24.45 -3.19 3.00
N ALA A 142 -23.17 -3.24 3.37
CA ALA A 142 -22.69 -4.18 4.36
C ALA A 142 -23.18 -3.67 5.73
N THR A 143 -24.46 -3.91 6.00
CA THR A 143 -25.03 -3.85 7.33
C THR A 143 -24.97 -5.26 7.92
N ALA A 144 -24.11 -5.44 8.91
CA ALA A 144 -24.31 -6.39 9.99
C ALA A 144 -23.56 -5.87 11.22
N ILE A 145 -24.23 -4.98 11.94
CA ILE A 145 -23.94 -4.70 13.35
C ILE A 145 -24.69 -5.80 14.09
N GLY A 146 -23.98 -6.62 14.86
CA GLY A 146 -24.59 -7.52 15.85
C GLY A 146 -25.03 -6.74 17.07
#